data_AF-A0A085MH06-F1
#
_entry.id   AF-A0A085MH06-F1
#
_cell.length_a   1.000
_cell.length_b   1.000
_cell.length_c   1.000
_cell.angle_alpha   90.00
_cell.angle_beta   90.00
_cell.angle_gamma   90.00
#
_symmetry.space_group_name_H-M   'P 1'
#
loop_
_entity.id
_entity.type
_entity.pdbx_description
1 polymer ?
#
loop_
_entity_poly.entity_id
_entity_poly.type
_entity_poly.pdbx_seq_one_letter_code
_entity_poly.pdbx_strand_id
1 'polypeptide(L)'
;MENWAQQGARSGAPAGPDPGQLVLICLYRHAYVDDSRNQLSPKCTAEVRRVMRERAISVRLMPAIAEACFADLSDKCSQKTAVGEELMCLQEKYQELEPTCQDAVQRFTMLQSRDYRLNQALTKACRAVIKTYCQSFAQEELDNGDMLDCLLQHKGAPEMTHKCRAYVAHTELISMKDFRFTFKFRQACRSDVEQHCLAKSPNDKASIVRCLSEIMIVHLMLGEGPELKKECRKQLRAEYFKMETADQFLDPDMMQVCKADISKHGCHSFSTNLLVEECLKGHKNDLEPLCRKYIFRKEKLEFADNTFDFMLQKVCAFEIHQLCANVDKEHVFRCLKSHKDEPSISGECARLIDQRQHEQASDVRLQPVLFTACSNEIQRLCQHEYSALKSQPDDDAHGRVLSCLRRWITEKNEVAISDQCKREVKQVIFATEVDPTLDIPFHTSCKAEIDRLCSESYLMNKGGHRGILECMKARYMENRIVDAGCKQELVRIMKEELADIHLDVMLYQACVMDIKHYCNDVTPGDGKVLVCLLSAAQSSNVHLSDECRSKLSDRKTLWGKATRERRDMKPPENVVEFAQFVAGSPARTSIMSIVLLVLLCFFICGICCGRASRRLKREMKNR
;
A
#
# COMPACT_ATOMS: atom_id res chain seq x y z
N MET A 1 -39.20 6.94 -49.51
CA MET A 1 -39.42 5.91 -48.49
C MET A 1 -40.87 6.00 -48.08
N GLU A 2 -41.70 5.07 -48.56
CA GLU A 2 -43.11 5.00 -48.15
C GLU A 2 -43.20 4.55 -46.69
N ASN A 3 -44.15 5.14 -45.94
CA ASN A 3 -44.33 4.90 -44.51
C ASN A 3 -44.91 3.49 -44.30
N TRP A 4 -44.15 2.61 -43.65
CA TRP A 4 -44.56 1.23 -43.35
C TRP A 4 -45.86 1.15 -42.55
N ALA A 5 -46.18 2.18 -41.75
CA ALA A 5 -47.48 2.29 -41.05
C ALA A 5 -48.67 2.45 -42.01
N GLN A 6 -48.44 2.93 -43.24
CA GLN A 6 -49.48 3.08 -44.26
C GLN A 6 -49.67 1.82 -45.13
N GLN A 7 -48.73 0.87 -45.10
CA GLN A 7 -48.80 -0.36 -45.90
C GLN A 7 -49.72 -1.42 -45.29
N GLY A 8 -49.77 -1.54 -43.95
CA GLY A 8 -50.67 -2.48 -43.25
C GLY A 8 -52.16 -2.19 -43.47
N ALA A 9 -52.53 -0.94 -43.76
CA ALA A 9 -53.90 -0.54 -44.02
C ALA A 9 -54.39 -0.84 -45.46
N ARG A 10 -53.48 -1.17 -46.40
CA ARG A 10 -53.83 -1.32 -47.84
C ARG A 10 -53.92 -2.76 -48.33
N SER A 11 -53.37 -3.74 -47.62
CA SER A 11 -53.13 -5.08 -48.19
C SER A 11 -54.01 -6.22 -47.68
N GLY A 12 -54.89 -6.02 -46.69
CA GLY A 12 -55.86 -7.05 -46.25
C GLY A 12 -55.27 -8.40 -45.82
N ALA A 13 -53.95 -8.50 -45.66
CA ALA A 13 -53.24 -9.69 -45.20
C ALA A 13 -53.26 -9.75 -43.66
N PRO A 14 -53.26 -10.94 -43.04
CA PRO A 14 -53.22 -11.07 -41.59
C PRO A 14 -51.99 -10.33 -41.06
N ALA A 15 -52.23 -9.33 -40.21
CA ALA A 15 -51.18 -8.50 -39.64
C ALA A 15 -50.21 -9.39 -38.85
N GLY A 16 -48.98 -9.53 -39.35
CA GLY A 16 -47.87 -9.99 -38.53
C GLY A 16 -47.68 -9.06 -37.31
N PRO A 17 -46.89 -9.46 -36.30
CA PRO A 17 -46.67 -8.64 -35.12
C PRO A 17 -46.19 -7.23 -35.52
N ASP A 18 -46.74 -6.20 -34.88
CA ASP A 18 -46.47 -4.79 -35.17
C ASP A 18 -44.96 -4.53 -35.16
N PRO A 19 -44.34 -4.21 -36.31
CA PRO A 19 -42.90 -3.96 -36.39
C PRO A 19 -42.49 -2.70 -35.60
N GLY A 20 -43.44 -1.84 -35.19
CA GLY A 20 -43.20 -0.64 -34.40
C GLY A 20 -42.43 -0.87 -33.10
N GLN A 21 -42.70 -1.98 -32.40
CA GLN A 21 -41.98 -2.33 -31.17
C GLN A 21 -40.49 -2.64 -31.46
N LEU A 22 -40.22 -3.42 -32.50
CA LEU A 22 -38.85 -3.78 -32.91
C LEU A 22 -38.10 -2.56 -33.48
N VAL A 23 -38.78 -1.71 -34.26
CA VAL A 23 -38.23 -0.46 -34.80
C VAL A 23 -37.85 0.48 -33.67
N LEU A 24 -38.72 0.70 -32.68
CA LEU A 24 -38.43 1.59 -31.56
C LEU A 24 -37.30 1.05 -30.67
N ILE A 25 -37.22 -0.27 -30.45
CA ILE A 25 -36.09 -0.90 -29.73
C ILE A 25 -34.78 -0.73 -30.52
N CYS A 26 -34.82 -0.84 -31.85
CA CYS A 26 -33.67 -0.61 -32.71
C CYS A 26 -33.22 0.87 -32.65
N LEU A 27 -34.13 1.80 -32.90
CA LEU A 27 -33.88 3.24 -32.79
C LEU A 27 -33.33 3.60 -31.41
N TYR A 28 -33.87 3.01 -30.35
CA TYR A 28 -33.36 3.22 -29.01
C TYR A 28 -31.89 2.81 -28.85
N ARG A 29 -31.49 1.65 -29.38
CA ARG A 29 -30.09 1.23 -29.36
C ARG A 29 -29.19 2.26 -30.04
N HIS A 30 -29.61 2.78 -31.20
CA HIS A 30 -28.83 3.75 -31.97
C HIS A 30 -28.87 5.19 -31.40
N ALA A 31 -29.86 5.54 -30.57
CA ALA A 31 -29.94 6.85 -29.93
C ALA A 31 -28.91 7.05 -28.78
N TYR A 32 -28.28 5.97 -28.33
CA TYR A 32 -27.30 5.94 -27.23
C TYR A 32 -25.99 5.25 -27.65
N VAL A 33 -25.67 5.15 -28.94
CA VAL A 33 -24.39 4.61 -29.43
C VAL A 33 -23.50 5.76 -29.92
N ASP A 34 -22.24 5.76 -29.49
CA ASP A 34 -21.22 6.75 -29.86
C ASP A 34 -20.42 6.36 -31.13
N ASP A 35 -20.94 5.43 -31.93
CA ASP A 35 -20.31 4.97 -33.18
C ASP A 35 -20.81 5.79 -34.38
N SER A 36 -19.88 6.44 -35.08
CA SER A 36 -20.15 7.40 -36.16
C SER A 36 -20.76 6.76 -37.41
N ARG A 37 -20.75 5.43 -37.53
CA ARG A 37 -21.21 4.74 -38.74
C ARG A 37 -22.71 4.49 -38.81
N ASN A 38 -23.46 4.60 -37.71
CA ASN A 38 -24.91 4.29 -37.66
C ASN A 38 -25.67 5.22 -36.69
N GLN A 39 -25.49 6.53 -36.83
CA GLN A 39 -26.11 7.52 -35.94
C GLN A 39 -27.45 8.02 -36.49
N LEU A 40 -28.44 8.14 -35.61
CA LEU A 40 -29.73 8.73 -35.97
C LEU A 40 -29.58 10.25 -36.19
N SER A 41 -30.43 10.83 -37.04
CA SER A 41 -30.46 12.28 -37.21
C SER A 41 -30.75 12.99 -35.87
N PRO A 42 -30.22 14.20 -35.61
CA PRO A 42 -30.42 14.87 -34.32
C PRO A 42 -31.88 14.99 -33.90
N LYS A 43 -32.78 15.27 -34.85
CA LYS A 43 -34.23 15.32 -34.61
C LYS A 43 -34.81 13.96 -34.23
N CYS A 44 -34.41 12.90 -34.93
CA CYS A 44 -34.84 11.53 -34.61
C CYS A 44 -34.31 11.09 -33.25
N THR A 45 -33.04 11.37 -32.94
CA THR A 45 -32.43 11.12 -31.64
C THR A 45 -33.18 11.84 -30.51
N ALA A 46 -33.52 13.12 -30.70
CA ALA A 46 -34.27 13.90 -29.72
C ALA A 46 -35.66 13.31 -29.46
N GLU A 47 -36.40 12.95 -30.51
CA GLU A 47 -37.72 12.32 -30.37
C GLU A 47 -37.65 10.94 -29.72
N VAL A 48 -36.70 10.09 -30.14
CA VAL A 48 -36.49 8.77 -29.52
C VAL A 48 -36.18 8.93 -28.03
N ARG A 49 -35.29 9.85 -27.65
CA ARG A 49 -34.98 10.13 -26.24
C ARG A 49 -36.19 10.67 -25.48
N ARG A 50 -36.98 11.58 -26.07
CA ARG A 50 -38.22 12.11 -25.46
C ARG A 50 -39.21 10.97 -25.16
N VAL A 51 -39.50 10.14 -26.16
CA VAL A 51 -40.38 8.98 -26.03
C VAL A 51 -39.89 8.02 -24.95
N MET A 52 -38.57 7.77 -24.86
CA MET A 52 -38.03 6.88 -23.83
C MET A 52 -38.15 7.46 -22.42
N ARG A 53 -37.96 8.77 -22.25
CA ARG A 53 -38.19 9.44 -20.96
C ARG A 53 -39.65 9.34 -20.53
N GLU A 54 -40.60 9.49 -21.45
CA GLU A 54 -42.03 9.35 -21.17
C GLU A 54 -42.41 7.92 -20.77
N ARG A 55 -41.86 6.93 -21.48
CA ARG A 55 -42.11 5.51 -21.18
C ARG A 55 -41.46 5.04 -19.88
N ALA A 56 -40.34 5.64 -19.48
CA ALA A 56 -39.64 5.30 -18.25
C ALA A 56 -40.44 5.59 -16.95
N ILE A 57 -41.64 6.16 -17.05
CA ILE A 57 -42.53 6.45 -15.92
C ILE A 57 -43.06 5.17 -15.26
N SER A 58 -43.36 4.12 -16.03
CA SER A 58 -43.92 2.87 -15.52
C SER A 58 -43.43 1.68 -16.33
N VAL A 59 -43.23 0.55 -15.67
CA VAL A 59 -42.85 -0.71 -16.31
C VAL A 59 -43.87 -1.13 -17.38
N ARG A 60 -45.15 -0.80 -17.20
CA ARG A 60 -46.21 -1.09 -18.19
C ARG A 60 -45.96 -0.46 -19.56
N LEU A 61 -45.26 0.67 -19.60
CA LEU A 61 -44.91 1.36 -20.83
C LEU A 61 -43.58 0.88 -21.42
N MET A 62 -42.94 -0.11 -20.80
CA MET A 62 -41.65 -0.69 -21.18
C MET A 62 -41.80 -2.21 -21.45
N PRO A 63 -42.28 -2.60 -22.65
CA PRO A 63 -42.54 -3.99 -23.01
C PRO A 63 -41.35 -4.93 -22.76
N ALA A 64 -40.13 -4.47 -23.04
CA ALA A 64 -38.91 -5.25 -22.80
C ALA A 64 -38.71 -5.66 -21.32
N ILE A 65 -39.23 -4.87 -20.37
CA ILE A 65 -39.21 -5.20 -18.94
C ILE A 65 -40.52 -5.89 -18.56
N ALA A 66 -41.67 -5.36 -18.98
CA ALA A 66 -42.98 -5.91 -18.62
C ALA A 66 -43.17 -7.37 -19.05
N GLU A 67 -42.72 -7.72 -20.26
CA GLU A 67 -42.79 -9.09 -20.78
C GLU A 67 -41.78 -9.99 -20.06
N ALA A 68 -40.53 -9.55 -19.93
CA ALA A 68 -39.46 -10.34 -19.33
C ALA A 68 -39.64 -10.57 -17.82
N CYS A 69 -40.32 -9.66 -17.14
CA CYS A 69 -40.50 -9.64 -15.69
C CYS A 69 -41.94 -9.92 -15.24
N PHE A 70 -42.83 -10.39 -16.13
CA PHE A 70 -44.26 -10.56 -15.78
C PHE A 70 -44.46 -11.47 -14.56
N ALA A 71 -43.76 -12.61 -14.52
CA ALA A 71 -43.81 -13.55 -13.41
C ALA A 71 -43.30 -12.92 -12.11
N ASP A 72 -42.11 -12.30 -12.15
CA ASP A 72 -41.50 -11.64 -11.01
C ASP A 72 -42.34 -10.45 -10.49
N LEU A 73 -42.96 -9.68 -11.37
CA LEU A 73 -43.85 -8.59 -11.00
C LEU A 73 -45.06 -9.09 -10.21
N SER A 74 -45.63 -10.22 -10.63
CA SER A 74 -46.78 -10.84 -9.96
C SER A 74 -46.39 -11.49 -8.63
N ASP A 75 -45.31 -12.27 -8.62
CA ASP A 75 -44.89 -13.05 -7.45
C ASP A 75 -44.23 -12.16 -6.39
N LYS A 76 -43.27 -11.33 -6.82
CA LYS A 76 -42.35 -10.63 -5.92
C LYS A 76 -42.72 -9.17 -5.67
N CYS A 77 -43.48 -8.54 -6.56
CA CYS A 77 -43.75 -7.10 -6.55
C CYS A 77 -45.24 -6.71 -6.55
N SER A 78 -46.14 -7.65 -6.25
CA SER A 78 -47.60 -7.42 -6.22
C SER A 78 -48.06 -6.29 -5.28
N GLN A 79 -47.28 -5.97 -4.26
CA GLN A 79 -47.58 -4.89 -3.30
C GLN A 79 -47.04 -3.51 -3.70
N LYS A 80 -46.13 -3.45 -4.69
CA LYS A 80 -45.48 -2.21 -5.19
C LYS A 80 -45.88 -1.92 -6.63
N THR A 81 -47.18 -1.66 -6.84
CA THR A 81 -47.78 -1.52 -8.19
C THR A 81 -48.07 -0.07 -8.59
N ALA A 82 -47.75 0.90 -7.74
CA ALA A 82 -47.89 2.30 -8.10
C ALA A 82 -46.84 2.68 -9.16
N VAL A 83 -47.13 3.76 -9.90
CA VAL A 83 -46.31 4.24 -11.00
C VAL A 83 -44.86 4.48 -10.55
N GLY A 84 -43.93 3.70 -11.09
CA GLY A 84 -42.50 3.78 -10.82
C GLY A 84 -42.03 2.93 -9.64
N GLU A 85 -42.93 2.47 -8.76
CA GLU A 85 -42.59 1.53 -7.69
C GLU A 85 -42.32 0.13 -8.21
N GLU A 86 -42.91 -0.22 -9.36
CA GLU A 86 -42.75 -1.54 -9.98
C GLU A 86 -41.28 -1.79 -10.33
N LEU A 87 -40.62 -0.81 -10.95
CA LEU A 87 -39.20 -0.90 -11.30
C LEU A 87 -38.31 -0.87 -10.06
N MET A 88 -38.60 -0.01 -9.08
CA MET A 88 -37.84 0.05 -7.83
C MET A 88 -37.89 -1.30 -7.10
N CYS A 89 -39.05 -1.96 -7.08
CA CYS A 89 -39.18 -3.30 -6.50
C CYS A 89 -38.32 -4.34 -7.23
N LEU A 90 -38.37 -4.36 -8.57
CA LEU A 90 -37.52 -5.25 -9.37
C LEU A 90 -36.03 -4.99 -9.10
N GLN A 91 -35.60 -3.73 -9.05
CA GLN A 91 -34.20 -3.37 -8.74
C GLN A 91 -33.80 -3.81 -7.33
N GLU A 92 -34.64 -3.61 -6.33
CA GLU A 92 -34.40 -4.08 -4.96
C GLU A 92 -34.26 -5.59 -4.89
N LYS A 93 -35.11 -6.34 -5.60
CA LYS A 93 -35.13 -7.81 -5.62
C LYS A 93 -34.27 -8.44 -6.70
N TYR A 94 -33.37 -7.67 -7.34
CA TYR A 94 -32.62 -8.08 -8.54
C TYR A 94 -32.01 -9.50 -8.47
N GLN A 95 -31.39 -9.85 -7.33
CA GLN A 95 -30.73 -11.15 -7.15
C GLN A 95 -31.70 -12.35 -7.12
N GLU A 96 -32.98 -12.10 -6.82
CA GLU A 96 -34.03 -13.12 -6.71
C GLU A 96 -34.86 -13.27 -7.99
N LEU A 97 -34.65 -12.38 -8.97
CA LEU A 97 -35.41 -12.36 -10.23
C LEU A 97 -35.00 -13.50 -11.17
N GLU A 98 -35.89 -13.84 -12.10
CA GLU A 98 -35.57 -14.78 -13.17
C GLU A 98 -34.49 -14.21 -14.12
N PRO A 99 -33.62 -15.04 -14.74
CA PRO A 99 -32.51 -14.56 -15.57
C PRO A 99 -32.92 -13.62 -16.71
N THR A 100 -34.06 -13.87 -17.35
CA THR A 100 -34.61 -13.01 -18.41
C THR A 100 -35.02 -11.64 -17.87
N CYS A 101 -35.60 -11.61 -16.67
CA CYS A 101 -35.95 -10.36 -16.00
C CYS A 101 -34.70 -9.62 -15.50
N GLN A 102 -33.71 -10.34 -14.96
CA GLN A 102 -32.41 -9.78 -14.55
C GLN A 102 -31.74 -9.05 -15.73
N ASP A 103 -31.65 -9.67 -16.90
CA ASP A 103 -31.04 -9.05 -18.07
C ASP A 103 -31.78 -7.77 -18.50
N ALA A 104 -33.12 -7.78 -18.47
CA ALA A 104 -33.93 -6.62 -18.80
C ALA A 104 -33.74 -5.47 -17.80
N VAL A 105 -33.79 -5.77 -16.49
CA VAL A 105 -33.61 -4.81 -15.39
C VAL A 105 -32.18 -4.27 -15.38
N GLN A 106 -31.17 -5.13 -15.56
CA GLN A 106 -29.76 -4.75 -15.64
C GLN A 106 -29.55 -3.74 -16.77
N ARG A 107 -30.03 -4.07 -17.97
CA ARG A 107 -29.88 -3.22 -19.14
C ARG A 107 -30.53 -1.86 -18.95
N PHE A 108 -31.74 -1.82 -18.38
CA PHE A 108 -32.44 -0.56 -18.16
C PHE A 108 -31.81 0.26 -17.04
N THR A 109 -31.42 -0.37 -15.93
CA THR A 109 -30.73 0.29 -14.81
C THR A 109 -29.41 0.92 -15.26
N MET A 110 -28.66 0.24 -16.13
CA MET A 110 -27.45 0.79 -16.76
C MET A 110 -27.74 2.01 -17.64
N LEU A 111 -28.91 2.05 -18.29
CA LEU A 111 -29.30 3.22 -19.09
C LEU A 111 -29.76 4.38 -18.21
N GLN A 112 -30.42 4.10 -17.07
CA GLN A 112 -30.73 5.11 -16.06
C GLN A 112 -29.48 5.70 -15.41
N SER A 113 -28.40 4.92 -15.27
CA SER A 113 -27.13 5.45 -14.76
C SER A 113 -26.34 6.26 -15.77
N ARG A 114 -26.63 6.09 -17.07
CA ARG A 114 -26.09 6.95 -18.13
C ARG A 114 -26.89 8.24 -18.25
N ASP A 115 -28.22 8.16 -18.39
CA ASP A 115 -29.10 9.33 -18.52
C ASP A 115 -30.08 9.39 -17.34
N TYR A 116 -29.79 10.29 -16.40
CA TYR A 116 -30.60 10.50 -15.20
C TYR A 116 -32.09 10.80 -15.50
N ARG A 117 -32.40 11.32 -16.69
CA ARG A 117 -33.77 11.70 -17.10
C ARG A 117 -34.67 10.48 -17.31
N LEU A 118 -34.08 9.29 -17.46
CA LEU A 118 -34.79 8.01 -17.43
C LEU A 118 -35.21 7.60 -16.01
N ASN A 119 -34.67 8.24 -14.97
CA ASN A 119 -35.18 8.15 -13.61
C ASN A 119 -36.01 9.40 -13.30
N GLN A 120 -37.28 9.40 -13.71
CA GLN A 120 -38.17 10.55 -13.53
C GLN A 120 -38.41 10.89 -12.06
N ALA A 121 -38.46 9.89 -11.19
CA ALA A 121 -38.70 10.08 -9.77
C ALA A 121 -37.54 10.85 -9.13
N LEU A 122 -36.30 10.42 -9.39
CA LEU A 122 -35.08 11.13 -9.02
C LEU A 122 -35.04 12.53 -9.62
N THR A 123 -35.26 12.67 -10.94
CA THR A 123 -35.22 13.96 -11.64
C THR A 123 -36.19 14.99 -11.04
N LYS A 124 -37.41 14.56 -10.68
CA LYS A 124 -38.42 15.43 -10.07
C LYS A 124 -38.04 15.78 -8.64
N ALA A 125 -37.62 14.81 -7.84
CA ALA A 125 -37.27 15.03 -6.44
C ALA A 125 -36.03 15.94 -6.30
N CYS A 126 -35.05 15.80 -7.19
CA CYS A 126 -33.76 16.47 -7.12
C CYS A 126 -33.66 17.76 -7.92
N ARG A 127 -34.77 18.27 -8.47
CA ARG A 127 -34.80 19.45 -9.36
C ARG A 127 -34.05 20.67 -8.79
N ALA A 128 -34.19 20.93 -7.49
CA ALA A 128 -33.55 22.07 -6.84
C ALA A 128 -32.02 21.94 -6.81
N VAL A 129 -31.52 20.76 -6.45
CA VAL A 129 -30.07 20.45 -6.45
C VAL A 129 -29.52 20.49 -7.86
N ILE A 130 -30.23 19.88 -8.82
CA ILE A 130 -29.81 19.86 -10.24
C ILE A 130 -29.64 21.27 -10.77
N LYS A 131 -30.59 22.16 -10.51
CA LYS A 131 -30.55 23.55 -10.98
C LYS A 131 -29.43 24.37 -10.32
N THR A 132 -29.13 24.09 -9.05
CA THR A 132 -28.22 24.93 -8.26
C THR A 132 -26.77 24.48 -8.40
N TYR A 133 -26.52 23.17 -8.41
CA TYR A 133 -25.17 22.60 -8.36
C TYR A 133 -24.77 21.82 -9.62
N CYS A 134 -25.73 21.19 -10.31
CA CYS A 134 -25.45 20.28 -11.43
C CYS A 134 -25.97 20.80 -12.78
N GLN A 135 -26.12 22.12 -12.92
CA GLN A 135 -26.80 22.74 -14.06
C GLN A 135 -26.05 22.56 -15.38
N SER A 136 -24.72 22.44 -15.35
CA SER A 136 -23.87 22.17 -16.52
C SER A 136 -24.29 20.88 -17.20
N PHE A 137 -24.42 19.79 -16.43
CA PHE A 137 -24.78 18.47 -16.95
C PHE A 137 -26.25 18.40 -17.41
N ALA A 138 -27.12 19.24 -16.84
CA ALA A 138 -28.53 19.31 -17.26
C ALA A 138 -28.71 19.92 -18.66
N GLN A 139 -27.75 20.72 -19.13
CA GLN A 139 -27.78 21.36 -20.45
C GLN A 139 -27.27 20.43 -21.56
N GLU A 140 -26.60 19.34 -21.20
CA GLU A 140 -26.09 18.38 -22.18
C GLU A 140 -27.23 17.58 -22.83
N GLU A 141 -27.13 17.40 -24.15
CA GLU A 141 -28.11 16.62 -24.90
C GLU A 141 -28.15 15.16 -24.45
N LEU A 142 -27.00 14.63 -24.01
CA LEU A 142 -26.83 13.29 -23.48
C LEU A 142 -25.92 13.32 -22.25
N ASP A 143 -26.49 13.01 -21.10
CA ASP A 143 -25.72 12.72 -19.89
C ASP A 143 -24.99 11.38 -20.07
N ASN A 144 -23.79 11.27 -19.50
CA ASN A 144 -22.99 10.04 -19.48
C ASN A 144 -22.74 9.54 -18.04
N GLY A 145 -23.62 9.92 -17.10
CA GLY A 145 -23.58 9.58 -15.68
C GLY A 145 -22.99 10.67 -14.80
N ASP A 146 -22.61 11.81 -15.37
CA ASP A 146 -22.05 12.96 -14.65
C ASP A 146 -23.09 13.60 -13.72
N MET A 147 -24.36 13.59 -14.11
CA MET A 147 -25.43 14.09 -13.25
C MET A 147 -25.52 13.31 -11.93
N LEU A 148 -25.48 11.97 -12.00
CA LEU A 148 -25.56 11.14 -10.81
C LEU A 148 -24.33 11.32 -9.91
N ASP A 149 -23.12 11.42 -10.50
CA ASP A 149 -21.91 11.71 -9.75
C ASP A 149 -22.01 13.06 -9.01
N CYS A 150 -22.53 14.10 -9.68
CA CYS A 150 -22.78 15.41 -9.06
C CYS A 150 -23.79 15.33 -7.91
N LEU A 151 -24.92 14.63 -8.10
CA LEU A 151 -25.93 14.45 -7.05
C LEU A 151 -25.37 13.71 -5.82
N LEU A 152 -24.50 12.72 -6.03
CA LEU A 152 -23.82 12.00 -4.94
C LEU A 152 -22.85 12.91 -4.17
N GLN A 153 -22.10 13.78 -4.86
CA GLN A 153 -21.19 14.75 -4.23
C GLN A 153 -21.92 15.81 -3.41
N HIS A 154 -23.15 16.17 -3.80
CA HIS A 154 -23.96 17.18 -3.14
C HIS A 154 -25.05 16.62 -2.22
N LYS A 155 -24.91 15.39 -1.72
CA LYS A 155 -25.82 14.83 -0.69
C LYS A 155 -25.98 15.74 0.52
N GLY A 156 -24.91 16.41 0.97
CA GLY A 156 -24.96 17.32 2.12
C GLY A 156 -25.61 18.68 1.87
N ALA A 157 -25.96 19.02 0.62
CA ALA A 157 -26.43 20.37 0.27
C ALA A 157 -27.79 20.72 0.89
N PRO A 158 -28.06 21.99 1.23
CA PRO A 158 -29.32 22.40 1.86
C PRO A 158 -30.55 22.16 0.96
N GLU A 159 -30.39 22.24 -0.36
CA GLU A 159 -31.43 21.97 -1.37
C GLU A 159 -31.73 20.48 -1.52
N MET A 160 -30.92 19.59 -0.93
CA MET A 160 -31.09 18.15 -0.94
C MET A 160 -32.21 17.72 0.03
N THR A 161 -33.45 17.83 -0.45
CA THR A 161 -34.65 17.40 0.29
C THR A 161 -34.56 15.94 0.73
N HIS A 162 -35.26 15.56 1.80
CA HIS A 162 -35.33 14.17 2.25
C HIS A 162 -35.73 13.20 1.11
N LYS A 163 -36.67 13.62 0.25
CA LYS A 163 -37.12 12.83 -0.89
C LYS A 163 -36.03 12.65 -1.95
N CYS A 164 -35.31 13.71 -2.31
CA CYS A 164 -34.18 13.59 -3.24
C CYS A 164 -33.06 12.71 -2.66
N ARG A 165 -32.71 12.94 -1.39
CA ARG A 165 -31.70 12.15 -0.67
C ARG A 165 -32.03 10.66 -0.67
N ALA A 166 -33.30 10.30 -0.44
CA ALA A 166 -33.76 8.92 -0.49
C ALA A 166 -33.58 8.29 -1.88
N TYR A 167 -33.92 9.01 -2.96
CA TYR A 167 -33.70 8.50 -4.33
C TYR A 167 -32.23 8.38 -4.71
N VAL A 168 -31.39 9.33 -4.27
CA VAL A 168 -29.94 9.29 -4.50
C VAL A 168 -29.34 8.09 -3.75
N ALA A 169 -29.68 7.90 -2.48
CA ALA A 169 -29.25 6.74 -1.68
C ALA A 169 -29.75 5.42 -2.26
N HIS A 170 -31.00 5.36 -2.74
CA HIS A 170 -31.51 4.18 -3.43
C HIS A 170 -30.69 3.87 -4.69
N THR A 171 -30.40 4.88 -5.52
CA THR A 171 -29.59 4.69 -6.73
C THR A 171 -28.18 4.19 -6.42
N GLU A 172 -27.56 4.72 -5.36
CA GLU A 172 -26.26 4.27 -4.88
C GLU A 172 -26.28 2.79 -4.44
N LEU A 173 -27.25 2.40 -3.61
CA LEU A 173 -27.41 1.02 -3.16
C LEU A 173 -27.68 0.04 -4.30
N ILE A 174 -28.58 0.40 -5.21
CA ILE A 174 -28.86 -0.42 -6.39
C ILE A 174 -27.60 -0.60 -7.21
N SER A 175 -26.80 0.46 -7.41
CA SER A 175 -25.56 0.40 -8.19
C SER A 175 -24.55 -0.64 -7.69
N MET A 176 -24.62 -1.01 -6.40
CA MET A 176 -23.72 -2.00 -5.79
C MET A 176 -24.10 -3.45 -6.09
N LYS A 177 -25.37 -3.73 -6.42
CA LYS A 177 -25.87 -5.10 -6.67
C LYS A 177 -25.26 -5.76 -7.92
N ASP A 178 -24.83 -4.96 -8.90
CA ASP A 178 -24.19 -5.46 -10.11
C ASP A 178 -23.28 -4.39 -10.73
N PHE A 179 -22.04 -4.74 -11.04
CA PHE A 179 -21.07 -3.80 -11.60
C PHE A 179 -21.55 -3.18 -12.93
N ARG A 180 -22.38 -3.91 -13.69
CA ARG A 180 -22.90 -3.48 -15.00
C ARG A 180 -23.94 -2.37 -14.88
N PHE A 181 -24.45 -2.10 -13.68
CA PHE A 181 -25.44 -1.03 -13.47
C PHE A 181 -24.82 0.35 -13.61
N THR A 182 -23.52 0.51 -13.40
CA THR A 182 -22.85 1.82 -13.55
C THR A 182 -22.28 1.94 -14.96
N PHE A 183 -22.85 2.84 -15.77
CA PHE A 183 -22.48 2.99 -17.18
C PHE A 183 -20.98 3.26 -17.38
N LYS A 184 -20.42 4.27 -16.72
CA LYS A 184 -19.01 4.65 -16.85
C LYS A 184 -18.07 3.50 -16.46
N PHE A 185 -18.34 2.86 -15.31
CA PHE A 185 -17.55 1.74 -14.83
C PHE A 185 -17.60 0.55 -15.79
N ARG A 186 -18.81 0.16 -16.23
CA ARG A 186 -18.99 -0.89 -17.23
C ARG A 186 -18.25 -0.55 -18.52
N GLN A 187 -18.41 0.66 -19.05
CA GLN A 187 -17.79 1.05 -20.32
C GLN A 187 -16.27 1.00 -20.25
N ALA A 188 -15.68 1.47 -19.15
CA ALA A 188 -14.24 1.53 -18.98
C ALA A 188 -13.62 0.16 -18.65
N CYS A 189 -14.26 -0.63 -17.79
CA CYS A 189 -13.68 -1.85 -17.21
C CYS A 189 -14.22 -3.17 -17.79
N ARG A 190 -15.21 -3.16 -18.70
CA ARG A 190 -15.84 -4.39 -19.23
C ARG A 190 -14.84 -5.46 -19.68
N SER A 191 -13.87 -5.07 -20.51
CA SER A 191 -12.85 -5.98 -21.06
C SER A 191 -12.02 -6.62 -19.95
N ASP A 192 -11.57 -5.81 -18.99
CA ASP A 192 -10.66 -6.24 -17.93
C ASP A 192 -11.41 -7.15 -16.94
N VAL A 193 -12.68 -6.85 -16.66
CA VAL A 193 -13.57 -7.67 -15.83
C VAL A 193 -13.88 -9.01 -16.49
N GLU A 194 -14.27 -9.01 -17.76
CA GLU A 194 -14.61 -10.22 -18.53
C GLU A 194 -13.40 -11.17 -18.63
N GLN A 195 -12.18 -10.63 -18.74
CA GLN A 195 -10.96 -11.42 -18.88
C GLN A 195 -10.43 -11.95 -17.54
N HIS A 196 -10.57 -11.20 -16.44
CA HIS A 196 -9.80 -11.47 -15.22
C HIS A 196 -10.63 -11.73 -13.96
N CYS A 197 -11.87 -11.24 -13.87
CA CYS A 197 -12.64 -11.25 -12.63
C CYS A 197 -13.88 -12.16 -12.64
N LEU A 198 -14.63 -12.25 -13.75
CA LEU A 198 -15.93 -12.95 -13.78
C LEU A 198 -15.88 -14.43 -13.39
N ALA A 199 -14.76 -15.12 -13.62
CA ALA A 199 -14.61 -16.52 -13.25
C ALA A 199 -14.41 -16.76 -11.75
N LYS A 200 -14.01 -15.73 -11.00
CA LYS A 200 -13.57 -15.83 -9.60
C LYS A 200 -14.40 -15.00 -8.63
N SER A 201 -15.14 -14.01 -9.12
CA SER A 201 -15.88 -13.05 -8.32
C SER A 201 -17.35 -13.03 -8.72
N PRO A 202 -18.28 -12.89 -7.77
CA PRO A 202 -19.67 -12.60 -8.11
C PRO A 202 -19.79 -11.29 -8.91
N ASN A 203 -20.91 -11.12 -9.60
CA ASN A 203 -21.17 -9.93 -10.43
C ASN A 203 -21.47 -8.67 -9.61
N ASP A 204 -21.51 -8.74 -8.28
CA ASP A 204 -21.70 -7.56 -7.45
C ASP A 204 -20.51 -6.60 -7.59
N LYS A 205 -20.78 -5.31 -7.41
CA LYS A 205 -19.80 -4.27 -7.72
C LYS A 205 -18.63 -4.26 -6.76
N ALA A 206 -18.86 -4.55 -5.48
CA ALA A 206 -17.82 -4.53 -4.45
C ALA A 206 -16.77 -5.62 -4.73
N SER A 207 -17.21 -6.84 -5.02
CA SER A 207 -16.33 -7.95 -5.40
C SER A 207 -15.50 -7.65 -6.65
N ILE A 208 -16.10 -7.02 -7.67
CA ILE A 208 -15.39 -6.65 -8.90
C ILE A 208 -14.37 -5.53 -8.65
N VAL A 209 -14.73 -4.51 -7.89
CA VAL A 209 -13.79 -3.43 -7.49
C VAL A 209 -12.61 -4.01 -6.72
N ARG A 210 -12.86 -4.95 -5.79
CA ARG A 210 -11.80 -5.66 -5.06
C ARG A 210 -10.89 -6.47 -5.99
N CYS A 211 -11.46 -7.25 -6.91
CA CYS A 211 -10.69 -8.03 -7.89
C CYS A 211 -9.78 -7.14 -8.77
N LEU A 212 -10.31 -6.05 -9.32
CA LEU A 212 -9.53 -5.12 -10.13
C LEU A 212 -8.45 -4.42 -9.29
N SER A 213 -8.76 -4.07 -8.04
CA SER A 213 -7.77 -3.48 -7.12
C SER A 213 -6.63 -4.46 -6.83
N GLU A 214 -6.93 -5.74 -6.63
CA GLU A 214 -5.91 -6.80 -6.44
C GLU A 214 -5.01 -6.95 -7.68
N ILE A 215 -5.58 -6.95 -8.89
CA ILE A 215 -4.80 -6.96 -10.14
C ILE A 215 -3.86 -5.76 -10.20
N MET A 216 -4.37 -4.58 -9.86
CA MET A 216 -3.60 -3.35 -9.88
C MET A 216 -2.45 -3.38 -8.85
N ILE A 217 -2.69 -3.87 -7.63
CA ILE A 217 -1.65 -4.03 -6.61
C ILE A 217 -0.54 -4.96 -7.11
N VAL A 218 -0.91 -6.13 -7.66
CA VAL A 218 0.06 -7.11 -8.17
C VAL A 218 0.90 -6.51 -9.30
N HIS A 219 0.27 -5.80 -10.23
CA HIS A 219 0.97 -5.13 -11.32
C HIS A 219 1.92 -4.02 -10.84
N LEU A 220 1.45 -3.14 -9.95
CA LEU A 220 2.25 -2.02 -9.44
C LEU A 220 3.41 -2.48 -8.55
N MET A 221 3.21 -3.52 -7.73
CA MET A 221 4.21 -3.97 -6.75
C MET A 221 5.18 -5.01 -7.31
N LEU A 222 4.68 -6.01 -8.04
CA LEU A 222 5.51 -7.11 -8.53
C LEU A 222 6.00 -6.89 -9.97
N GLY A 223 5.40 -5.96 -10.72
CA GLY A 223 5.59 -5.88 -12.18
C GLY A 223 5.05 -7.11 -12.91
N GLU A 224 4.19 -7.90 -12.24
CA GLU A 224 3.61 -9.13 -12.76
C GLU A 224 2.11 -8.95 -13.03
N GLY A 225 1.53 -9.82 -13.86
CA GLY A 225 0.10 -9.80 -14.13
C GLY A 225 -0.36 -8.74 -15.14
N PRO A 226 -1.67 -8.72 -15.45
CA PRO A 226 -2.21 -7.86 -16.49
C PRO A 226 -2.25 -6.39 -16.05
N GLU A 227 -1.90 -5.49 -16.97
CA GLU A 227 -2.08 -4.05 -16.76
C GLU A 227 -3.52 -3.64 -17.08
N LEU A 228 -4.18 -2.96 -16.14
CA LEU A 228 -5.51 -2.41 -16.36
C LEU A 228 -5.47 -1.19 -17.30
N LYS A 229 -6.50 -1.06 -18.14
CA LYS A 229 -6.62 0.11 -19.04
C LYS A 229 -6.68 1.40 -18.22
N LYS A 230 -6.09 2.49 -18.75
CA LYS A 230 -6.06 3.80 -18.09
C LYS A 230 -7.46 4.29 -17.70
N GLU A 231 -8.43 4.16 -18.60
CA GLU A 231 -9.82 4.53 -18.31
C GLU A 231 -10.45 3.64 -17.24
N CYS A 232 -10.14 2.34 -17.22
CA CYS A 232 -10.61 1.45 -16.17
C CYS A 232 -10.00 1.82 -14.82
N ARG A 233 -8.69 2.09 -14.73
CA ARG A 233 -8.04 2.56 -13.50
C ARG A 233 -8.70 3.83 -12.95
N LYS A 234 -8.99 4.79 -13.82
CA LYS A 234 -9.68 6.04 -13.44
C LYS A 234 -11.08 5.76 -12.87
N GLN A 235 -11.87 4.90 -13.52
CA GLN A 235 -13.20 4.55 -13.03
C GLN A 235 -13.16 3.66 -11.77
N LEU A 236 -12.18 2.76 -11.67
CA LEU A 236 -11.93 1.95 -10.49
C LEU A 236 -11.70 2.84 -9.27
N ARG A 237 -10.83 3.84 -9.39
CA ARG A 237 -10.58 4.83 -8.34
C ARG A 237 -11.86 5.56 -7.92
N ALA A 238 -12.67 5.99 -8.88
CA ALA A 238 -13.93 6.67 -8.60
C ALA A 238 -14.95 5.78 -7.87
N GLU A 239 -15.08 4.52 -8.28
CA GLU A 239 -15.99 3.57 -7.62
C GLU A 239 -15.49 3.15 -6.24
N TYR A 240 -14.19 2.96 -6.10
CA TYR A 240 -13.56 2.70 -4.82
C TYR A 240 -13.78 3.86 -3.83
N PHE A 241 -13.60 5.12 -4.27
CA PHE A 241 -13.93 6.32 -3.47
C PHE A 241 -15.37 6.36 -2.98
N LYS A 242 -16.32 6.06 -3.87
CA LYS A 242 -17.75 6.01 -3.51
C LYS A 242 -18.02 4.92 -2.46
N MET A 243 -17.39 3.76 -2.58
CA MET A 243 -17.50 2.70 -1.58
C MET A 243 -16.97 3.14 -0.21
N GLU A 244 -15.82 3.83 -0.17
CA GLU A 244 -15.20 4.23 1.10
C GLU A 244 -15.94 5.37 1.83
N THR A 245 -16.52 6.30 1.07
CA THR A 245 -17.12 7.54 1.61
C THR A 245 -18.64 7.51 1.73
N ALA A 246 -19.30 6.42 1.34
CA ALA A 246 -20.74 6.31 1.47
C ALA A 246 -21.19 6.40 2.94
N ASP A 247 -22.35 7.04 3.15
CA ASP A 247 -23.03 7.15 4.45
C ASP A 247 -23.55 5.78 4.97
N GLN A 248 -23.53 4.77 4.11
CA GLN A 248 -23.90 3.39 4.41
C GLN A 248 -22.70 2.48 4.13
N PHE A 249 -22.57 1.39 4.89
CA PHE A 249 -21.49 0.43 4.69
C PHE A 249 -21.68 -0.34 3.38
N LEU A 250 -21.03 0.12 2.30
CA LEU A 250 -21.08 -0.48 0.97
C LEU A 250 -20.01 -1.55 0.72
N ASP A 251 -19.26 -1.92 1.76
CA ASP A 251 -18.31 -3.04 1.74
C ASP A 251 -18.78 -4.10 2.77
N PRO A 252 -19.68 -5.01 2.37
CA PRO A 252 -20.20 -6.03 3.27
C PRO A 252 -19.11 -7.02 3.70
N ASP A 253 -18.11 -7.27 2.85
CA ASP A 253 -16.97 -8.14 3.15
C ASP A 253 -16.19 -7.59 4.36
N MET A 254 -15.89 -6.28 4.37
CA MET A 254 -15.23 -5.63 5.52
C MET A 254 -16.04 -5.80 6.80
N MET A 255 -17.33 -5.44 6.74
CA MET A 255 -18.22 -5.48 7.90
C MET A 255 -18.34 -6.90 8.47
N GLN A 256 -18.31 -7.91 7.60
CA GLN A 256 -18.36 -9.31 7.99
C GLN A 256 -17.02 -9.78 8.60
N VAL A 257 -15.90 -9.51 7.91
CA VAL A 257 -14.57 -9.99 8.29
C VAL A 257 -14.06 -9.30 9.56
N CYS A 258 -14.33 -8.01 9.73
CA CYS A 258 -13.83 -7.20 10.85
C CYS A 258 -14.86 -7.00 11.97
N LYS A 259 -16.00 -7.70 11.95
CA LYS A 259 -17.12 -7.47 12.88
C LYS A 259 -16.70 -7.48 14.37
N ALA A 260 -15.90 -8.48 14.75
CA ALA A 260 -15.42 -8.66 16.11
C ALA A 260 -14.49 -7.52 16.53
N ASP A 261 -13.53 -7.17 15.67
CA ASP A 261 -12.56 -6.10 15.91
C ASP A 261 -13.21 -4.72 15.97
N ILE A 262 -14.17 -4.43 15.07
CA ILE A 262 -14.95 -3.17 15.08
C ILE A 262 -15.64 -2.96 16.43
N SER A 263 -16.19 -4.04 17.00
CA SER A 263 -16.86 -4.01 18.30
C SER A 263 -15.86 -3.87 19.44
N LYS A 264 -14.78 -4.66 19.41
CA LYS A 264 -13.71 -4.68 20.43
C LYS A 264 -13.01 -3.33 20.58
N HIS A 265 -12.74 -2.64 19.49
CA HIS A 265 -11.97 -1.40 19.45
C HIS A 265 -12.84 -0.13 19.40
N GLY A 266 -14.17 -0.25 19.43
CA GLY A 266 -15.06 0.92 19.45
C GLY A 266 -15.20 1.64 18.10
N CYS A 267 -14.79 1.01 17.00
CA CYS A 267 -14.84 1.61 15.66
C CYS A 267 -16.27 1.74 15.09
N HIS A 268 -17.27 1.13 15.71
CA HIS A 268 -18.69 1.26 15.32
C HIS A 268 -19.24 2.69 15.48
N SER A 269 -18.54 3.58 16.17
CA SER A 269 -18.92 4.98 16.37
C SER A 269 -18.81 5.82 15.09
N PHE A 270 -18.11 5.33 14.07
CA PHE A 270 -17.90 6.02 12.80
C PHE A 270 -18.97 5.65 11.76
N SER A 271 -19.34 6.62 10.91
CA SER A 271 -20.46 6.51 9.97
C SER A 271 -20.07 6.07 8.56
N THR A 272 -18.79 5.92 8.24
CA THR A 272 -18.30 5.62 6.88
C THR A 272 -17.24 4.52 6.93
N ASN A 273 -17.14 3.72 5.86
CA ASN A 273 -16.10 2.69 5.70
C ASN A 273 -14.69 3.26 5.96
N LEU A 274 -14.36 4.41 5.35
CA LEU A 274 -13.05 5.07 5.47
C LEU A 274 -12.60 5.32 6.92
N LEU A 275 -13.51 5.82 7.76
CA LEU A 275 -13.21 6.13 9.17
C LEU A 275 -13.12 4.87 10.04
N VAL A 276 -13.93 3.85 9.74
CA VAL A 276 -13.80 2.54 10.39
C VAL A 276 -12.46 1.90 10.05
N GLU A 277 -12.06 1.96 8.77
CA GLU A 277 -10.76 1.46 8.31
C GLU A 277 -9.61 2.17 9.03
N GLU A 278 -9.65 3.50 9.12
CA GLU A 278 -8.64 4.29 9.84
C GLU A 278 -8.55 3.91 11.33
N CYS A 279 -9.69 3.67 11.98
CA CYS A 279 -9.73 3.18 13.35
C CYS A 279 -9.08 1.79 13.49
N LEU A 280 -9.38 0.86 12.57
CA LEU A 280 -8.82 -0.49 12.58
C LEU A 280 -7.30 -0.47 12.32
N LYS A 281 -6.79 0.41 11.43
CA LYS A 281 -5.35 0.61 11.21
C LYS A 281 -4.63 1.00 12.49
N GLY A 282 -5.22 1.87 13.30
CA GLY A 282 -4.69 2.24 14.63
C GLY A 282 -4.55 1.08 15.62
N HIS A 283 -5.25 -0.03 15.39
CA HIS A 283 -5.25 -1.23 16.24
C HIS A 283 -4.73 -2.49 15.54
N LYS A 284 -4.01 -2.35 14.42
CA LYS A 284 -3.62 -3.45 13.51
C LYS A 284 -3.00 -4.67 14.20
N ASN A 285 -2.15 -4.46 15.20
CA ASN A 285 -1.48 -5.55 15.93
C ASN A 285 -2.44 -6.40 16.79
N ASP A 286 -3.59 -5.85 17.18
CA ASP A 286 -4.58 -6.49 18.04
C ASP A 286 -5.78 -7.05 17.26
N LEU A 287 -5.78 -6.92 15.93
CA LEU A 287 -6.83 -7.41 15.04
C LEU A 287 -6.79 -8.93 14.88
N GLU A 288 -7.96 -9.51 14.64
CA GLU A 288 -8.07 -10.90 14.23
C GLU A 288 -7.37 -11.14 12.88
N PRO A 289 -6.81 -12.34 12.62
CA PRO A 289 -5.99 -12.59 11.43
C PRO A 289 -6.68 -12.28 10.10
N LEU A 290 -8.00 -12.51 9.98
CA LEU A 290 -8.73 -12.22 8.75
C LEU A 290 -8.93 -10.71 8.56
N CYS A 291 -9.25 -9.97 9.61
CA CYS A 291 -9.37 -8.51 9.54
C CYS A 291 -8.01 -7.86 9.29
N ARG A 292 -6.94 -8.32 9.94
CA ARG A 292 -5.58 -7.84 9.68
C ARG A 292 -5.17 -8.02 8.22
N LYS A 293 -5.47 -9.18 7.61
CA LYS A 293 -5.25 -9.42 6.17
C LYS A 293 -6.02 -8.47 5.28
N TYR A 294 -7.28 -8.21 5.64
CA TYR A 294 -8.14 -7.28 4.91
C TYR A 294 -7.54 -5.87 4.94
N ILE A 295 -7.18 -5.36 6.12
CA ILE A 295 -6.55 -4.03 6.29
C ILE A 295 -5.20 -3.95 5.56
N PHE A 296 -4.37 -5.00 5.64
CA PHE A 296 -3.08 -5.00 4.96
C PHE A 296 -3.21 -4.96 3.43
N ARG A 297 -4.29 -5.55 2.86
CA ARG A 297 -4.59 -5.42 1.43
C ARG A 297 -4.92 -3.98 1.04
N LYS A 298 -5.65 -3.26 1.90
CA LYS A 298 -5.98 -1.84 1.72
C LYS A 298 -4.73 -0.97 1.77
N GLU A 299 -3.88 -1.15 2.78
CA GLU A 299 -2.61 -0.41 2.88
C GLU A 299 -1.72 -0.62 1.65
N LYS A 300 -1.61 -1.87 1.14
CA LYS A 300 -0.85 -2.14 -0.10
C LYS A 300 -1.34 -1.30 -1.28
N LEU A 301 -2.66 -1.09 -1.40
CA LEU A 301 -3.25 -0.27 -2.45
C LEU A 301 -2.91 1.21 -2.27
N GLU A 302 -3.06 1.72 -1.05
CA GLU A 302 -2.80 3.12 -0.68
C GLU A 302 -1.34 3.52 -0.84
N PHE A 303 -0.41 2.63 -0.49
CA PHE A 303 1.03 2.86 -0.68
C PHE A 303 1.48 2.64 -2.12
N ALA A 304 0.80 1.79 -2.90
CA ALA A 304 1.05 1.66 -4.34
C ALA A 304 0.62 2.90 -5.11
N ASP A 305 -0.54 3.48 -4.75
CA ASP A 305 -1.12 4.66 -5.37
C ASP A 305 -1.80 5.51 -4.29
N ASN A 306 -1.16 6.62 -3.91
CA ASN A 306 -1.63 7.49 -2.83
C ASN A 306 -2.95 8.20 -3.15
N THR A 307 -3.47 8.11 -4.37
CA THR A 307 -4.82 8.58 -4.69
C THR A 307 -5.93 7.72 -4.09
N PHE A 308 -5.61 6.49 -3.67
CA PHE A 308 -6.53 5.62 -2.93
C PHE A 308 -6.51 5.87 -1.41
N ASP A 309 -5.47 6.52 -0.87
CA ASP A 309 -5.45 6.96 0.53
C ASP A 309 -6.29 8.23 0.69
N PHE A 310 -7.62 8.06 0.73
CA PHE A 310 -8.53 9.20 0.79
C PHE A 310 -8.42 9.98 2.10
N MET A 311 -7.98 9.35 3.19
CA MET A 311 -7.67 10.05 4.43
C MET A 311 -6.50 11.00 4.22
N LEU A 312 -5.40 10.55 3.60
CA LEU A 312 -4.27 11.41 3.26
C LEU A 312 -4.66 12.53 2.29
N GLN A 313 -5.40 12.20 1.22
CA GLN A 313 -5.85 13.20 0.24
C GLN A 313 -6.77 14.26 0.86
N LYS A 314 -7.58 13.89 1.85
CA LYS A 314 -8.51 14.79 2.53
C LYS A 314 -7.84 15.63 3.60
N VAL A 315 -7.10 15.01 4.52
CA VAL A 315 -6.49 15.69 5.68
C VAL A 315 -5.35 16.61 5.22
N CYS A 316 -4.52 16.16 4.29
CA CYS A 316 -3.38 16.92 3.77
C CYS A 316 -3.70 17.73 2.50
N ALA A 317 -4.98 17.96 2.18
CA ALA A 317 -5.38 18.56 0.90
C ALA A 317 -4.71 19.92 0.63
N PHE A 318 -4.56 20.74 1.68
CA PHE A 318 -3.93 22.06 1.58
C PHE A 318 -2.42 21.94 1.32
N GLU A 319 -1.72 21.12 2.10
CA GLU A 319 -0.28 20.88 1.99
C GLU A 319 0.06 20.23 0.64
N ILE A 320 -0.76 19.30 0.16
CA ILE A 320 -0.61 18.71 -1.18
C ILE A 320 -0.65 19.79 -2.25
N HIS A 321 -1.59 20.73 -2.15
CA HIS A 321 -1.73 21.81 -3.13
C HIS A 321 -0.61 22.85 -3.05
N GLN A 322 -0.15 23.20 -1.84
CA GLN A 322 0.85 24.26 -1.64
C GLN A 322 2.29 23.78 -1.81
N LEU A 323 2.62 22.59 -1.28
CA LEU A 323 3.99 22.07 -1.20
C LEU A 323 4.28 21.05 -2.29
N CYS A 324 3.27 20.29 -2.74
CA CYS A 324 3.44 19.13 -3.62
C CYS A 324 2.73 19.26 -4.99
N ALA A 325 2.45 20.49 -5.44
CA ALA A 325 1.71 20.74 -6.69
C ALA A 325 2.31 20.09 -7.95
N ASN A 326 3.65 19.93 -7.99
CA ASN A 326 4.39 19.40 -9.14
C ASN A 326 4.62 17.88 -9.07
N VAL A 327 4.04 17.19 -8.09
CA VAL A 327 4.20 15.75 -7.88
C VAL A 327 2.92 15.04 -8.32
N ASP A 328 3.07 13.91 -9.01
CA ASP A 328 1.94 13.06 -9.34
C ASP A 328 1.21 12.63 -8.06
N LYS A 329 -0.12 12.72 -8.06
CA LYS A 329 -0.92 12.46 -6.85
C LYS A 329 -0.74 11.04 -6.33
N GLU A 330 -0.42 10.11 -7.22
CA GLU A 330 -0.08 8.71 -6.94
C GLU A 330 1.13 8.57 -5.99
N HIS A 331 2.01 9.57 -5.91
CA HIS A 331 3.28 9.51 -5.17
C HIS A 331 3.46 10.65 -4.15
N VAL A 332 2.37 11.36 -3.82
CA VAL A 332 2.43 12.59 -3.03
C VAL A 332 2.95 12.36 -1.60
N PHE A 333 2.79 11.16 -1.05
CA PHE A 333 3.26 10.84 0.31
C PHE A 333 4.78 11.05 0.46
N ARG A 334 5.57 10.77 -0.58
CA ARG A 334 7.02 11.00 -0.55
C ARG A 334 7.37 12.48 -0.40
N CYS A 335 6.62 13.35 -1.07
CA CYS A 335 6.79 14.79 -0.97
C CYS A 335 6.36 15.29 0.41
N LEU A 336 5.19 14.87 0.91
CA LEU A 336 4.73 15.24 2.25
C LEU A 336 5.74 14.85 3.33
N LYS A 337 6.35 13.65 3.22
CA LYS A 337 7.41 13.18 4.12
C LYS A 337 8.63 14.11 4.14
N SER A 338 9.06 14.69 3.01
CA SER A 338 10.21 15.59 3.00
C SER A 338 9.94 16.97 3.61
N HIS A 339 8.66 17.36 3.69
CA HIS A 339 8.23 18.63 4.28
C HIS A 339 7.67 18.49 5.70
N LYS A 340 7.67 17.28 6.28
CA LYS A 340 7.00 16.94 7.55
C LYS A 340 7.37 17.87 8.73
N ASP A 341 8.65 18.27 8.80
CA ASP A 341 9.17 19.11 9.89
C ASP A 341 9.04 20.62 9.60
N GLU A 342 8.43 21.01 8.48
CA GLU A 342 8.23 22.42 8.14
C GLU A 342 7.09 23.04 8.95
N PRO A 343 7.25 24.28 9.47
CA PRO A 343 6.20 24.95 10.24
C PRO A 343 4.89 25.20 9.48
N SER A 344 4.91 25.10 8.14
CA SER A 344 3.76 25.27 7.25
C SER A 344 2.79 24.09 7.27
N ILE A 345 3.20 22.91 7.75
CA ILE A 345 2.35 21.72 7.80
C ILE A 345 1.41 21.79 9.01
N SER A 346 0.12 21.52 8.77
CA SER A 346 -0.86 21.42 9.85
C SER A 346 -0.57 20.23 10.77
N GLY A 347 -0.85 20.38 12.07
CA GLY A 347 -0.65 19.31 13.05
C GLY A 347 -1.50 18.06 12.79
N GLU A 348 -2.60 18.16 12.05
CA GLU A 348 -3.38 17.01 11.61
C GLU A 348 -2.68 16.24 10.49
N CYS A 349 -2.20 16.94 9.46
CA CYS A 349 -1.44 16.32 8.38
C CYS A 349 -0.11 15.73 8.89
N ALA A 350 0.63 16.44 9.75
CA ALA A 350 1.87 15.94 10.34
C ALA A 350 1.67 14.59 11.07
N ARG A 351 0.63 14.48 11.90
CA ARG A 351 0.27 13.24 12.61
C ARG A 351 -0.13 12.11 11.65
N LEU A 352 -0.86 12.43 10.58
CA LEU A 352 -1.19 11.43 9.57
C LEU A 352 0.06 10.96 8.82
N ILE A 353 0.99 11.86 8.51
CA ILE A 353 2.29 11.51 7.91
C ILE A 353 3.07 10.60 8.87
N ASP A 354 3.10 10.89 10.17
CA ASP A 354 3.71 10.00 11.19
C ASP A 354 3.11 8.60 11.14
N GLN A 355 1.78 8.51 11.13
CA GLN A 355 1.07 7.24 11.11
C GLN A 355 1.40 6.44 9.83
N ARG A 356 1.31 7.07 8.66
CA ARG A 356 1.67 6.44 7.38
C ARG A 356 3.14 6.04 7.30
N GLN A 357 4.06 6.77 7.94
CA GLN A 357 5.46 6.36 8.02
C GLN A 357 5.63 5.07 8.83
N HIS A 358 4.91 4.91 9.93
CA HIS A 358 4.93 3.69 10.74
C HIS A 358 4.29 2.51 10.00
N GLU A 359 3.16 2.73 9.32
CA GLU A 359 2.52 1.73 8.47
C GLU A 359 3.47 1.27 7.35
N GLN A 360 4.08 2.22 6.62
CA GLN A 360 5.08 1.94 5.58
C GLN A 360 6.27 1.14 6.08
N ALA A 361 6.75 1.42 7.30
CA ALA A 361 7.90 0.73 7.88
C ALA A 361 7.59 -0.73 8.30
N SER A 362 6.32 -1.08 8.47
CA SER A 362 5.89 -2.42 8.92
C SER A 362 6.17 -3.55 7.94
N ASP A 363 6.25 -3.27 6.64
CA ASP A 363 6.46 -4.28 5.61
C ASP A 363 7.17 -3.72 4.38
N VAL A 364 8.03 -4.53 3.76
CA VAL A 364 8.73 -4.17 2.53
C VAL A 364 7.74 -3.89 1.38
N ARG A 365 6.58 -4.56 1.35
CA ARG A 365 5.55 -4.38 0.31
C ARG A 365 4.77 -3.07 0.46
N LEU A 366 4.93 -2.35 1.56
CA LEU A 366 4.39 -0.99 1.72
C LEU A 366 5.42 0.09 1.32
N GLN A 367 6.58 -0.34 0.82
CA GLN A 367 7.66 0.51 0.31
C GLN A 367 7.91 0.20 -1.18
N PRO A 368 7.05 0.67 -2.11
CA PRO A 368 7.11 0.29 -3.52
C PRO A 368 8.50 0.48 -4.15
N VAL A 369 9.17 1.62 -3.89
CA VAL A 369 10.49 1.91 -4.45
C VAL A 369 11.54 0.89 -4.00
N LEU A 370 11.60 0.64 -2.69
CA LEU A 370 12.51 -0.35 -2.10
C LEU A 370 12.20 -1.74 -2.65
N PHE A 371 10.94 -2.13 -2.67
CA PHE A 371 10.51 -3.44 -3.12
C PHE A 371 10.89 -3.68 -4.57
N THR A 372 10.60 -2.73 -5.47
CA THR A 372 10.98 -2.82 -6.89
C THR A 372 12.49 -2.83 -7.06
N ALA A 373 13.21 -1.96 -6.35
CA ALA A 373 14.68 -1.89 -6.40
C ALA A 373 15.38 -3.15 -5.92
N CYS A 374 14.77 -3.88 -4.97
CA CYS A 374 15.34 -5.06 -4.32
C CYS A 374 14.68 -6.38 -4.74
N SER A 375 13.80 -6.38 -5.76
CA SER A 375 12.97 -7.54 -6.09
C SER A 375 13.79 -8.81 -6.36
N ASN A 376 14.88 -8.70 -7.12
CA ASN A 376 15.77 -9.84 -7.43
C ASN A 376 16.50 -10.35 -6.17
N GLU A 377 17.01 -9.44 -5.34
CA GLU A 377 17.69 -9.79 -4.10
C GLU A 377 16.75 -10.42 -3.08
N ILE A 378 15.51 -9.95 -2.98
CA ILE A 378 14.49 -10.57 -2.13
C ILE A 378 14.29 -12.03 -2.57
N GLN A 379 14.16 -12.29 -3.87
CA GLN A 379 13.97 -13.64 -4.40
C GLN A 379 15.19 -14.54 -4.17
N ARG A 380 16.40 -14.01 -4.36
CA ARG A 380 17.63 -14.80 -4.38
C ARG A 380 18.30 -14.93 -3.01
N LEU A 381 18.36 -13.84 -2.24
CA LEU A 381 19.09 -13.74 -0.97
C LEU A 381 18.19 -13.96 0.25
N CYS A 382 16.88 -13.71 0.12
CA CYS A 382 15.88 -13.86 1.19
C CYS A 382 14.85 -14.93 0.85
N GLN A 383 15.31 -16.08 0.30
CA GLN A 383 14.44 -17.15 -0.21
C GLN A 383 13.42 -17.65 0.79
N HIS A 384 13.82 -17.83 2.06
CA HIS A 384 12.92 -18.31 3.10
C HIS A 384 11.80 -17.30 3.35
N GLU A 385 12.16 -16.04 3.56
CA GLU A 385 11.21 -14.94 3.75
C GLU A 385 10.32 -14.72 2.51
N TYR A 386 10.89 -14.79 1.31
CA TYR A 386 10.16 -14.66 0.05
C TYR A 386 9.16 -15.81 -0.17
N SER A 387 9.53 -17.04 0.17
CA SER A 387 8.62 -18.18 0.09
C SER A 387 7.41 -18.04 1.03
N ALA A 388 7.62 -17.49 2.22
CA ALA A 388 6.56 -17.17 3.16
C ALA A 388 5.67 -16.02 2.66
N LEU A 389 6.24 -14.99 2.04
CA LEU A 389 5.46 -13.92 1.39
C LEU A 389 4.53 -14.48 0.29
N LYS A 390 5.03 -15.41 -0.52
CA LYS A 390 4.27 -15.98 -1.63
C LYS A 390 3.13 -16.88 -1.15
N SER A 391 3.35 -17.64 -0.07
CA SER A 391 2.30 -18.50 0.49
C SER A 391 1.21 -17.71 1.21
N GLN A 392 1.55 -16.56 1.79
CA GLN A 392 0.64 -15.71 2.54
C GLN A 392 0.77 -14.22 2.11
N PRO A 393 0.25 -13.85 0.93
CA PRO A 393 0.47 -12.53 0.33
C PRO A 393 -0.23 -11.37 1.07
N ASP A 394 -1.16 -11.68 1.96
CA ASP A 394 -1.89 -10.70 2.78
C ASP A 394 -1.50 -10.74 4.26
N ASP A 395 -0.63 -11.65 4.68
CA ASP A 395 -0.07 -11.59 6.04
C ASP A 395 1.05 -10.57 6.08
N ASP A 396 1.03 -9.64 7.04
CA ASP A 396 2.10 -8.70 7.27
C ASP A 396 3.34 -9.44 7.78
N ALA A 397 4.48 -9.24 7.11
CA ALA A 397 5.71 -9.97 7.40
C ALA A 397 6.49 -9.35 8.56
N HIS A 398 5.93 -8.35 9.27
CA HIS A 398 6.52 -7.64 10.41
C HIS A 398 8.01 -7.31 10.21
N GLY A 399 8.36 -6.75 9.05
CA GLY A 399 9.75 -6.38 8.74
C GLY A 399 10.74 -7.53 8.53
N ARG A 400 10.32 -8.80 8.44
CA ARG A 400 11.24 -9.96 8.26
C ARG A 400 12.11 -9.86 7.00
N VAL A 401 11.51 -9.47 5.88
CA VAL A 401 12.22 -9.36 4.60
C VAL A 401 13.23 -8.21 4.64
N LEU A 402 12.83 -7.07 5.20
CA LEU A 402 13.73 -5.94 5.40
C LEU A 402 14.90 -6.32 6.32
N SER A 403 14.63 -7.07 7.40
CA SER A 403 15.66 -7.59 8.30
C SER A 403 16.64 -8.52 7.57
N CYS A 404 16.17 -9.34 6.63
CA CYS A 404 17.02 -10.12 5.76
C CYS A 404 17.91 -9.23 4.88
N LEU A 405 17.33 -8.26 4.16
CA LEU A 405 18.09 -7.34 3.30
C LEU A 405 19.15 -6.55 4.07
N ARG A 406 18.85 -6.08 5.28
CA ARG A 406 19.79 -5.34 6.15
C ARG A 406 21.02 -6.18 6.52
N ARG A 407 20.88 -7.50 6.72
CA ARG A 407 22.03 -8.39 7.00
C ARG A 407 23.07 -8.32 5.89
N TRP A 408 22.63 -8.33 4.63
CA TRP A 408 23.49 -8.27 3.45
C TRP A 408 24.21 -6.93 3.25
N ILE A 409 23.75 -5.84 3.89
CA ILE A 409 24.50 -4.57 3.91
C ILE A 409 25.76 -4.66 4.77
N THR A 410 25.76 -5.53 5.77
CA THR A 410 26.85 -5.65 6.76
C THR A 410 27.80 -6.82 6.49
N GLU A 411 27.47 -7.71 5.56
CA GLU A 411 28.28 -8.88 5.23
C GLU A 411 29.29 -8.58 4.11
N LYS A 412 30.56 -8.93 4.35
CA LYS A 412 31.61 -8.90 3.34
C LYS A 412 31.52 -10.15 2.46
N ASN A 413 30.53 -10.23 1.58
CA ASN A 413 30.34 -11.38 0.69
C ASN A 413 30.51 -11.00 -0.79
N GLU A 414 31.05 -11.94 -1.57
CA GLU A 414 31.27 -11.82 -3.04
C GLU A 414 29.97 -11.75 -3.85
N VAL A 415 28.84 -12.13 -3.24
CA VAL A 415 27.52 -12.07 -3.87
C VAL A 415 26.94 -10.66 -3.70
N ALA A 416 27.18 -9.81 -4.69
CA ALA A 416 26.75 -8.42 -4.65
C ALA A 416 25.22 -8.29 -4.62
N ILE A 417 24.72 -7.62 -3.58
CA ILE A 417 23.50 -6.82 -3.63
C ILE A 417 23.69 -5.72 -4.70
N SER A 418 22.69 -5.46 -5.54
CA SER A 418 22.81 -4.40 -6.54
C SER A 418 22.99 -3.03 -5.89
N ASP A 419 23.66 -2.11 -6.57
CA ASP A 419 23.84 -0.75 -6.07
C ASP A 419 22.50 -0.02 -5.87
N GLN A 420 21.49 -0.34 -6.69
CA GLN A 420 20.15 0.22 -6.54
C GLN A 420 19.50 -0.26 -5.23
N CYS A 421 19.43 -1.57 -5.01
CA CYS A 421 18.90 -2.10 -3.76
C CYS A 421 19.72 -1.64 -2.53
N LYS A 422 21.05 -1.62 -2.64
CA LYS A 422 21.94 -1.17 -1.56
C LYS A 422 21.66 0.28 -1.17
N ARG A 423 21.40 1.18 -2.13
CA ARG A 423 21.02 2.57 -1.85
C ARG A 423 19.69 2.67 -1.13
N GLU A 424 18.67 1.97 -1.60
CA GLU A 424 17.34 2.01 -0.98
C GLU A 424 17.36 1.44 0.44
N VAL A 425 18.03 0.30 0.67
CA VAL A 425 18.16 -0.27 2.03
C VAL A 425 18.94 0.68 2.95
N LYS A 426 20.00 1.34 2.47
CA LYS A 426 20.72 2.36 3.26
C LYS A 426 19.84 3.57 3.60
N GLN A 427 18.96 4.02 2.70
CA GLN A 427 18.00 5.08 2.99
C GLN A 427 17.02 4.67 4.10
N VAL A 428 16.57 3.42 4.09
CA VAL A 428 15.72 2.88 5.17
C VAL A 428 16.47 2.84 6.50
N ILE A 429 17.70 2.33 6.52
CA ILE A 429 18.54 2.32 7.74
C ILE A 429 18.74 3.75 8.27
N PHE A 430 19.07 4.69 7.39
CA PHE A 430 19.22 6.10 7.77
C PHE A 430 17.93 6.67 8.36
N ALA A 431 16.77 6.38 7.77
CA ALA A 431 15.49 6.82 8.32
C ALA A 431 15.23 6.25 9.72
N THR A 432 15.62 5.00 9.98
CA THR A 432 15.49 4.39 11.32
C THR A 432 16.47 4.96 12.35
N GLU A 433 17.59 5.55 11.94
CA GLU A 433 18.49 6.26 12.86
C GLU A 433 17.95 7.63 13.26
N VAL A 434 17.27 8.30 12.32
CA VAL A 434 16.60 9.58 12.60
C VAL A 434 15.38 9.35 13.48
N ASP A 435 14.58 8.33 13.17
CA ASP A 435 13.44 7.91 13.97
C ASP A 435 13.47 6.40 14.27
N PRO A 436 13.99 6.01 15.45
CA PRO A 436 14.08 4.61 15.86
C PRO A 436 12.73 3.91 16.02
N THR A 437 11.60 4.62 16.09
CA THR A 437 10.29 3.98 16.17
C THR A 437 9.87 3.37 14.82
N LEU A 438 10.51 3.79 13.72
CA LEU A 438 10.34 3.19 12.39
C LEU A 438 11.11 1.88 12.21
N ASP A 439 12.04 1.55 13.11
CA ASP A 439 12.66 0.22 13.13
C ASP A 439 11.75 -0.76 13.88
N ILE A 440 10.81 -1.37 13.16
CA ILE A 440 9.74 -2.16 13.76
C ILE A 440 10.26 -3.32 14.64
N PRO A 441 11.26 -4.14 14.21
CA PRO A 441 11.88 -5.12 15.10
C PRO A 441 12.47 -4.51 16.37
N PHE A 442 13.27 -3.45 16.25
CA PHE A 442 13.88 -2.78 17.40
C PHE A 442 12.82 -2.20 18.34
N HIS A 443 11.88 -1.40 17.82
CA HIS A 443 10.86 -0.75 18.63
C HIS A 443 9.97 -1.78 19.33
N THR A 444 9.60 -2.87 18.65
CA THR A 444 8.78 -3.93 19.25
C THR A 444 9.52 -4.66 20.37
N SER A 445 10.77 -5.08 20.14
CA SER A 445 11.58 -5.80 21.15
C SER A 445 12.00 -4.90 22.31
N CYS A 446 12.22 -3.62 22.07
CA CYS A 446 12.73 -2.68 23.06
C CYS A 446 11.65 -1.84 23.77
N LYS A 447 10.37 -1.91 23.35
CA LYS A 447 9.30 -1.02 23.84
C LYS A 447 9.25 -0.87 25.36
N ALA A 448 9.15 -1.99 26.08
CA ALA A 448 9.05 -1.99 27.53
C ALA A 448 10.29 -1.39 28.23
N GLU A 449 11.47 -1.54 27.62
CA GLU A 449 12.71 -0.99 28.16
C GLU A 449 12.86 0.49 27.83
N ILE A 450 12.44 0.91 26.64
CA ILE A 450 12.36 2.33 26.24
C ILE A 450 11.46 3.07 27.23
N ASP A 451 10.25 2.56 27.47
CA ASP A 451 9.27 3.17 28.37
C ASP A 451 9.80 3.26 29.82
N ARG A 452 10.57 2.27 30.26
CA ARG A 452 11.11 2.19 31.63
C ARG A 452 12.40 2.99 31.83
N LEU A 453 13.30 3.02 30.85
CA LEU A 453 14.67 3.51 31.02
C LEU A 453 14.96 4.83 30.30
N CYS A 454 14.16 5.15 29.28
CA CYS A 454 14.42 6.22 28.32
C CYS A 454 13.19 7.10 28.03
N SER A 455 12.18 7.09 28.90
CA SER A 455 10.97 7.91 28.76
C SER A 455 11.25 9.42 28.77
N GLU A 456 12.25 9.88 29.53
CA GLU A 456 12.68 11.30 29.54
C GLU A 456 13.32 11.75 28.23
N SER A 457 13.88 10.81 27.45
CA SER A 457 14.50 11.10 26.16
C SER A 457 13.50 11.58 25.11
N TYR A 458 12.20 11.36 25.32
CA TYR A 458 11.12 11.92 24.49
C TYR A 458 10.87 13.41 24.76
N LEU A 459 11.10 13.87 26.00
CA LEU A 459 10.61 15.16 26.50
C LEU A 459 11.62 16.30 26.36
N MET A 460 12.90 15.97 26.26
CA MET A 460 13.97 16.96 26.17
C MET A 460 14.32 17.19 24.70
N ASN A 461 14.13 18.43 24.22
CA ASN A 461 14.53 18.98 22.90
C ASN A 461 16.05 18.89 22.57
N LYS A 462 16.77 17.89 23.06
CA LYS A 462 18.12 17.53 22.62
C LYS A 462 18.08 16.23 21.80
N GLY A 463 17.41 16.27 20.65
CA GLY A 463 17.55 15.24 19.59
C GLY A 463 16.26 14.68 18.99
N GLY A 464 15.10 14.86 19.62
CA GLY A 464 13.85 14.22 19.18
C GLY A 464 13.92 12.69 19.29
N HIS A 465 13.25 11.96 18.38
CA HIS A 465 13.27 10.49 18.32
C HIS A 465 14.69 9.88 18.33
N ARG A 466 15.69 10.59 17.79
CA ARG A 466 17.12 10.21 17.84
C ARG A 466 17.67 10.00 19.26
N GLY A 467 17.12 10.70 20.26
CA GLY A 467 17.55 10.59 21.66
C GLY A 467 17.26 9.22 22.27
N ILE A 468 16.25 8.50 21.74
CA ILE A 468 15.88 7.16 22.21
C ILE A 468 17.03 6.19 21.97
N LEU A 469 17.59 6.19 20.76
CA LEU A 469 18.64 5.25 20.40
C LEU A 469 19.94 5.51 21.17
N GLU A 470 20.33 6.78 21.34
CA GLU A 470 21.50 7.13 22.17
C GLU A 470 21.31 6.74 23.63
N CYS A 471 20.12 6.96 24.19
CA CYS A 471 19.79 6.50 25.54
C CYS A 471 19.91 4.97 25.65
N MET A 472 19.34 4.23 24.70
CA MET A 472 19.40 2.77 24.71
C MET A 472 20.83 2.25 24.55
N LYS A 473 21.66 2.86 23.70
CA LYS A 473 23.11 2.53 23.60
C LYS A 473 23.84 2.77 24.92
N ALA A 474 23.54 3.85 25.64
CA ALA A 474 24.10 4.12 26.97
C ALA A 474 23.65 3.07 28.00
N ARG A 475 22.35 2.73 28.04
CA ARG A 475 21.81 1.73 28.96
C ARG A 475 22.32 0.31 28.66
N TYR A 476 22.60 0.02 27.40
CA TYR A 476 23.29 -1.20 26.99
C TYR A 476 24.70 -1.25 27.57
N MET A 477 25.47 -0.15 27.52
CA MET A 477 26.80 -0.08 28.11
C MET A 477 26.78 -0.28 29.63
N GLU A 478 25.78 0.30 30.30
CA GLU A 478 25.52 0.16 31.75
C GLU A 478 25.02 -1.24 32.18
N ASN A 479 24.79 -2.18 31.24
CA ASN A 479 24.18 -3.50 31.51
C ASN A 479 22.76 -3.42 32.11
N ARG A 480 21.99 -2.35 31.84
CA ARG A 480 20.65 -2.14 32.40
C ARG A 480 19.51 -2.69 31.55
N ILE A 481 19.83 -3.07 30.32
CA ILE A 481 18.96 -3.77 29.39
C ILE A 481 18.91 -5.23 29.83
N VAL A 482 17.70 -5.74 30.04
CA VAL A 482 17.44 -7.09 30.53
C VAL A 482 17.01 -7.97 29.37
N ASP A 483 16.13 -7.46 28.51
CA ASP A 483 15.54 -8.20 27.40
C ASP A 483 16.61 -8.63 26.39
N ALA A 484 16.62 -9.92 26.06
CA ALA A 484 17.60 -10.49 25.15
C ALA A 484 17.34 -10.10 23.69
N GLY A 485 16.06 -9.94 23.31
CA GLY A 485 15.67 -9.49 21.98
C GLY A 485 16.09 -8.04 21.73
N CYS A 486 15.84 -7.15 22.70
CA CYS A 486 16.28 -5.76 22.60
C CYS A 486 17.81 -5.63 22.51
N LYS A 487 18.57 -6.43 23.29
CA LYS A 487 20.03 -6.50 23.15
C LYS A 487 20.45 -6.90 21.74
N GLN A 488 19.79 -7.92 21.18
CA GLN A 488 20.11 -8.41 19.84
C GLN A 488 19.87 -7.34 18.78
N GLU A 489 18.75 -6.62 18.86
CA GLU A 489 18.45 -5.53 17.92
C GLU A 489 19.41 -4.35 18.05
N LEU A 490 19.80 -3.98 19.28
CA LEU A 490 20.84 -2.96 19.49
C LEU A 490 22.19 -3.37 18.91
N VAL A 491 22.59 -4.64 19.07
CA VAL A 491 23.83 -5.17 18.49
C VAL A 491 23.74 -5.22 16.96
N ARG A 492 22.56 -5.45 16.38
CA ARG A 492 22.34 -5.36 14.92
C ARG A 492 22.55 -3.91 14.46
N ILE A 493 21.92 -2.94 15.10
CA ILE A 493 22.08 -1.52 14.77
C ILE A 493 23.56 -1.11 14.84
N MET A 494 24.24 -1.44 15.94
CA MET A 494 25.69 -1.15 16.09
C MET A 494 26.56 -1.81 15.01
N LYS A 495 26.12 -2.94 14.43
CA LYS A 495 26.82 -3.58 13.29
C LYS A 495 26.66 -2.76 12.02
N GLU A 496 25.46 -2.25 11.77
CA GLU A 496 25.15 -1.39 10.62
C GLU A 496 25.98 -0.11 10.70
N GLU A 497 26.03 0.53 11.86
CA GLU A 497 26.88 1.71 12.14
C GLU A 497 28.38 1.45 11.93
N LEU A 498 28.87 0.29 12.39
CA LEU A 498 30.28 -0.09 12.20
C LEU A 498 30.61 -0.35 10.71
N ALA A 499 29.63 -0.77 9.91
CA ALA A 499 29.82 -1.04 8.49
C ALA A 499 29.87 0.24 7.65
N ASP A 500 29.21 1.32 8.07
CA ASP A 500 29.26 2.62 7.39
C ASP A 500 28.95 3.76 8.35
N ILE A 501 29.91 4.67 8.56
CA ILE A 501 29.76 5.82 9.46
C ILE A 501 28.52 6.67 9.15
N HIS A 502 28.07 6.73 7.89
CA HIS A 502 26.88 7.50 7.51
C HIS A 502 25.57 6.94 8.13
N LEU A 503 25.61 5.70 8.61
CA LEU A 503 24.52 5.05 9.33
C LEU A 503 24.59 5.30 10.84
N ASP A 504 25.55 6.06 11.35
CA ASP A 504 25.57 6.61 12.71
C ASP A 504 25.48 8.14 12.59
N VAL A 505 24.26 8.66 12.55
CA VAL A 505 24.00 10.08 12.23
C VAL A 505 24.74 11.02 13.20
N MET A 506 24.79 10.66 14.48
CA MET A 506 25.44 11.46 15.53
C MET A 506 26.97 11.46 15.40
N LEU A 507 27.57 10.29 15.15
CA LEU A 507 29.01 10.20 14.93
C LEU A 507 29.42 10.90 13.63
N TYR A 508 28.65 10.70 12.56
CA TYR A 508 28.92 11.35 11.27
C TYR A 508 28.87 12.87 11.39
N GLN A 509 27.85 13.42 12.05
CA GLN A 509 27.75 14.87 12.27
C GLN A 509 28.93 15.42 13.07
N ALA A 510 29.36 14.72 14.12
CA ALA A 510 30.52 15.11 14.92
C ALA A 510 31.84 15.08 14.11
N CYS A 511 31.96 14.16 13.14
CA CYS A 511 33.20 13.91 12.41
C CYS A 511 33.23 14.45 10.97
N VAL A 512 32.16 15.07 10.46
CA VAL A 512 32.03 15.43 9.02
C VAL A 512 33.17 16.31 8.51
N MET A 513 33.62 17.27 9.32
CA MET A 513 34.72 18.16 8.96
C MET A 513 36.07 17.44 8.98
N ASP A 514 36.29 16.57 9.97
CA ASP A 514 37.50 15.76 10.09
C ASP A 514 37.60 14.73 8.96
N ILE A 515 36.48 14.11 8.56
CA ILE A 515 36.40 13.20 7.41
C ILE A 515 36.83 13.93 6.14
N LYS A 516 36.31 15.14 5.92
CA LYS A 516 36.66 15.95 4.74
C LYS A 516 38.12 16.36 4.73
N HIS A 517 38.75 16.55 5.89
CA HIS A 517 40.14 17.01 5.95
C HIS A 517 41.16 15.86 5.88
N TYR A 518 40.88 14.75 6.57
CA TYR A 518 41.85 13.67 6.76
C TYR A 518 41.52 12.37 6.01
N CYS A 519 40.27 12.19 5.57
CA CYS A 519 39.77 10.96 4.94
C CYS A 519 39.02 11.24 3.63
N ASN A 520 39.31 12.33 2.94
CA ASN A 520 38.63 12.76 1.70
C ASN A 520 38.71 11.73 0.56
N ASP A 521 39.84 11.03 0.45
CA ASP A 521 40.10 10.06 -0.63
C ASP A 521 39.55 8.65 -0.30
N VAL A 522 38.92 8.49 0.87
CA VAL A 522 38.38 7.21 1.32
C VAL A 522 36.96 7.03 0.80
N THR A 523 36.76 5.96 0.03
CA THR A 523 35.42 5.57 -0.41
C THR A 523 34.54 5.15 0.78
N PRO A 524 33.33 5.74 0.94
CA PRO A 524 32.38 5.34 1.98
C PRO A 524 31.97 3.87 1.91
N GLY A 525 31.68 3.28 3.08
CA GLY A 525 31.27 1.88 3.24
C GLY A 525 32.38 0.94 3.71
N ASP A 526 31.97 -0.29 4.04
CA ASP A 526 32.80 -1.39 4.58
C ASP A 526 33.68 -1.00 5.79
N GLY A 527 33.27 0.03 6.54
CA GLY A 527 33.99 0.58 7.68
C GLY A 527 35.27 1.36 7.32
N LYS A 528 35.56 1.61 6.03
CA LYS A 528 36.83 2.22 5.59
C LYS A 528 37.06 3.60 6.19
N VAL A 529 36.03 4.44 6.21
CA VAL A 529 36.10 5.79 6.80
C VAL A 529 36.35 5.71 8.31
N LEU A 530 35.71 4.76 9.00
CA LEU A 530 35.95 4.53 10.43
C LEU A 530 37.38 4.07 10.71
N VAL A 531 37.93 3.18 9.89
CA VAL A 531 39.33 2.73 10.01
C VAL A 531 40.29 3.91 9.80
N CYS A 532 40.00 4.78 8.82
CA CYS A 532 40.77 6.01 8.60
C CYS A 532 40.74 6.93 9.83
N LEU A 533 39.55 7.25 10.35
CA LEU A 533 39.39 8.11 11.53
C LEU A 533 40.05 7.51 12.78
N LEU A 534 39.90 6.20 13.02
CA LEU A 534 40.54 5.52 14.16
C LEU A 534 42.07 5.54 14.07
N SER A 535 42.63 5.51 12.86
CA SER A 535 44.07 5.63 12.62
C SER A 535 44.54 7.07 12.79
N ALA A 536 43.78 8.04 12.27
CA ALA A 536 44.01 9.46 12.44
C ALA A 536 43.99 9.86 13.92
N ALA A 537 43.04 9.35 14.70
CA ALA A 537 42.92 9.61 16.14
C ALA A 537 44.14 9.14 16.96
N GLN A 538 44.86 8.11 16.47
CA GLN A 538 46.04 7.53 17.11
C GLN A 538 47.36 8.17 16.65
N SER A 539 47.34 8.93 15.56
CA SER A 539 48.51 9.62 15.03
C SER A 539 48.83 10.86 15.86
N SER A 540 50.11 11.08 16.15
CA SER A 540 50.60 12.31 16.80
C SER A 540 50.49 13.54 15.91
N ASN A 541 50.41 13.35 14.59
CA ASN A 541 50.46 14.43 13.60
C ASN A 541 49.06 14.89 13.14
N VAL A 542 48.00 14.31 13.71
CA VAL A 542 46.62 14.57 13.30
C VAL A 542 45.77 14.96 14.51
N HIS A 543 45.19 16.15 14.43
CA HIS A 543 44.27 16.66 15.45
C HIS A 543 42.84 16.64 14.91
N LEU A 544 42.14 15.54 15.21
CA LEU A 544 40.68 15.51 15.09
C LEU A 544 40.06 16.50 16.07
N SER A 545 38.90 17.06 15.71
CA SER A 545 38.09 17.87 16.61
C SER A 545 37.77 17.13 17.92
N ASP A 546 37.61 17.88 19.02
CA ASP A 546 37.31 17.29 20.33
C ASP A 546 35.99 16.52 20.32
N GLU A 547 34.99 17.03 19.59
CA GLU A 547 33.68 16.39 19.45
C GLU A 547 33.78 15.05 18.70
N CYS A 548 34.45 15.03 17.52
CA CYS A 548 34.68 13.79 16.79
C CYS A 548 35.51 12.80 17.60
N ARG A 549 36.59 13.26 18.25
CA ARG A 549 37.47 12.40 19.05
C ARG A 549 36.73 11.76 20.23
N SER A 550 35.91 12.54 20.95
CA SER A 550 35.11 12.03 22.06
C SER A 550 34.11 10.99 21.56
N LYS A 551 33.30 11.32 20.55
CA LYS A 551 32.27 10.42 20.02
C LYS A 551 32.86 9.16 19.41
N LEU A 552 33.96 9.27 18.66
CA LEU A 552 34.66 8.13 18.09
C LEU A 552 35.23 7.20 19.16
N SER A 553 35.71 7.76 20.28
CA SER A 553 36.15 6.98 21.44
C SER A 553 34.98 6.24 22.11
N ASP A 554 33.86 6.92 22.33
CA ASP A 554 32.65 6.31 22.90
C ASP A 554 32.20 5.12 22.04
N ARG A 555 32.09 5.32 20.73
CA ARG A 555 31.69 4.28 19.77
C ARG A 555 32.68 3.12 19.70
N LYS A 556 33.99 3.39 19.76
CA LYS A 556 35.02 2.34 19.84
C LYS A 556 34.80 1.40 21.04
N THR A 557 34.44 1.95 22.21
CA THR A 557 34.13 1.12 23.39
C THR A 557 32.84 0.33 23.21
N LEU A 558 31.80 0.96 22.64
CA LEU A 558 30.50 0.35 22.37
C LEU A 558 30.61 -0.85 21.41
N TRP A 559 31.23 -0.65 20.25
CA TRP A 559 31.45 -1.73 19.27
C TRP A 559 32.34 -2.84 19.84
N GLY A 560 33.34 -2.48 20.65
CA GLY A 560 34.19 -3.45 21.34
C GLY A 560 33.42 -4.38 22.27
N LYS A 561 32.43 -3.86 23.00
CA LYS A 561 31.52 -4.66 23.83
C LYS A 561 30.58 -5.51 22.99
N ALA A 562 29.88 -4.90 22.03
CA ALA A 562 28.93 -5.59 21.14
C ALA A 562 29.58 -6.75 20.36
N THR A 563 30.84 -6.57 19.93
CA THR A 563 31.60 -7.61 19.21
C THR A 563 32.00 -8.77 20.10
N ARG A 564 32.31 -8.53 21.39
CA ARG A 564 32.67 -9.60 22.36
C ARG A 564 31.47 -10.44 22.78
N GLU A 565 30.29 -9.84 22.85
CA GLU A 565 29.04 -10.54 23.21
C GLU A 565 28.47 -11.35 22.04
N ARG A 566 28.93 -11.11 20.81
CA ARG A 566 28.53 -11.89 19.62
C ARG A 566 29.27 -13.23 19.58
N ARG A 567 28.52 -14.34 19.57
CA ARG A 567 29.04 -15.71 19.37
C ARG A 567 29.42 -16.02 17.90
N ASP A 568 29.32 -15.07 16.98
CA ASP A 568 29.46 -15.29 15.54
C ASP A 568 30.83 -14.85 14.97
N MET A 569 31.85 -14.67 15.80
CA MET A 569 33.21 -14.56 15.28
C MET A 569 33.64 -15.96 14.83
N LYS A 570 33.38 -16.30 13.56
CA LYS A 570 34.11 -17.40 12.93
C LYS A 570 35.61 -17.08 13.05
N PRO A 571 36.43 -17.99 13.62
CA PRO A 571 37.87 -17.78 13.65
C PRO A 571 38.37 -17.62 12.21
N PRO A 572 39.41 -16.79 11.97
CA PRO A 572 39.98 -16.62 10.64
C PRO A 572 40.33 -18.00 10.06
N GLU A 573 39.74 -18.35 8.92
CA GLU A 573 39.89 -19.67 8.32
C GLU A 573 41.24 -19.79 7.61
N ASN A 574 41.85 -18.64 7.27
CA ASN A 574 43.05 -18.55 6.41
C ASN A 574 44.17 -17.75 7.10
N VAL A 575 45.42 -18.09 6.80
CA VAL A 575 46.61 -17.41 7.37
C VAL A 575 46.67 -15.92 7.00
N VAL A 576 46.14 -15.55 5.82
CA VAL A 576 46.08 -14.15 5.36
C VAL A 576 45.09 -13.33 6.20
N GLU A 577 43.92 -13.89 6.49
CA GLU A 577 42.91 -13.24 7.34
C GLU A 577 43.39 -13.13 8.79
N PHE A 578 44.05 -14.18 9.29
CA PHE A 578 44.69 -14.14 10.60
C PHE A 578 45.79 -13.06 10.65
N ALA A 579 46.60 -12.92 9.61
CA ALA A 579 47.63 -11.88 9.55
C ALA A 579 47.04 -10.46 9.55
N GLN A 580 45.96 -10.22 8.80
CA GLN A 580 45.26 -8.93 8.78
C GLN A 580 44.58 -8.63 10.14
N PHE A 581 43.99 -9.66 10.76
CA PHE A 581 43.42 -9.57 12.11
C PHE A 581 44.47 -9.21 13.16
N VAL A 582 45.64 -9.86 13.12
CA VAL A 582 46.76 -9.55 14.02
C VAL A 582 47.34 -8.16 13.74
N ALA A 583 47.45 -7.75 12.47
CA ALA A 583 47.96 -6.44 12.08
C ALA A 583 47.09 -5.27 12.57
N GLY A 584 45.77 -5.46 12.59
CA GLY A 584 44.80 -4.48 13.11
C GLY A 584 44.62 -4.50 14.64
N SER A 585 45.24 -5.45 15.35
CA SER A 585 45.07 -5.60 16.79
C SER A 585 45.99 -4.66 17.58
N PRO A 586 45.50 -3.95 18.61
CA PRO A 586 46.35 -3.19 19.53
C PRO A 586 47.29 -4.11 20.35
N ALA A 587 47.00 -5.42 20.40
CA ALA A 587 47.84 -6.43 21.06
C ALA A 587 48.76 -7.20 20.07
N ARG A 588 48.98 -6.67 18.85
CA ARG A 588 49.77 -7.32 17.79
C ARG A 588 51.13 -7.84 18.26
N THR A 589 51.83 -7.08 19.11
CA THR A 589 53.14 -7.45 19.65
C THR A 589 53.02 -8.66 20.58
N SER A 590 52.07 -8.65 21.51
CA SER A 590 51.82 -9.79 22.42
C SER A 590 51.39 -11.04 21.67
N ILE A 591 50.53 -10.91 20.65
CA ILE A 591 50.07 -12.05 19.84
C ILE A 591 51.24 -12.65 19.05
N MET A 592 52.05 -11.80 18.40
CA MET A 592 53.25 -12.27 17.68
C MET A 592 54.26 -12.96 18.61
N SER A 593 54.46 -12.45 19.83
CA SER A 593 55.33 -13.08 20.82
C SER A 593 54.81 -14.46 21.25
N ILE A 594 53.51 -14.63 21.44
CA ILE A 594 52.89 -15.92 21.80
C ILE A 594 53.02 -16.92 20.65
N VAL A 595 52.73 -16.51 19.42
CA VAL A 595 52.87 -17.37 18.23
C VAL A 595 54.32 -17.82 18.06
N LEU A 596 55.29 -16.91 18.22
CA LEU A 596 56.71 -17.24 18.18
C LEU A 596 57.08 -18.27 19.25
N LEU A 597 56.60 -18.10 20.48
CA LEU A 597 56.89 -18.98 21.60
C LEU A 597 56.32 -20.39 21.37
N VAL A 598 55.10 -20.49 20.83
CA VAL A 598 54.47 -21.76 20.45
C VAL A 598 55.27 -22.47 19.35
N LEU A 599 55.71 -21.75 18.31
CA LEU A 599 56.56 -22.32 17.25
C LEU A 599 57.90 -22.81 17.81
N LEU A 600 58.48 -22.09 18.77
CA LEU A 600 59.72 -22.46 19.44
C LEU A 600 59.53 -23.73 20.29
N CYS A 601 58.41 -23.86 21.00
CA CYS A 601 58.04 -25.08 21.70
C CYS A 601 57.89 -26.28 20.74
N PHE A 602 57.21 -26.12 19.61
CA PHE A 602 57.09 -27.18 18.60
C PHE A 602 58.44 -27.58 18.01
N PHE A 603 59.33 -26.61 17.77
CA PHE A 603 60.68 -26.88 17.28
C PHE A 603 61.53 -27.65 18.30
N ILE A 604 61.47 -27.27 19.58
CA ILE A 604 62.15 -27.97 20.67
C ILE A 604 61.60 -29.40 20.82
N CYS A 605 60.27 -29.57 20.84
CA CYS A 605 59.63 -30.87 20.87
C CYS A 605 60.04 -31.73 19.66
N GLY A 606 60.07 -31.16 18.46
CA GLY A 606 60.52 -31.85 17.24
C GLY A 606 61.99 -32.29 17.31
N ILE A 607 62.87 -31.47 17.90
CA ILE A 607 64.28 -31.83 18.14
C ILE A 607 64.40 -32.95 19.17
N CYS A 608 63.64 -32.90 20.26
CA CYS A 608 63.63 -33.91 21.32
C CYS A 608 63.08 -35.25 20.81
N CYS A 609 61.95 -35.24 20.09
CA CYS A 609 61.36 -36.42 19.47
C CYS A 609 62.22 -36.99 18.34
N GLY A 610 62.86 -36.12 17.53
CA GLY A 610 63.81 -36.54 16.49
C GLY A 610 65.08 -37.18 17.06
N ARG A 611 65.57 -36.71 18.20
CA ARG A 611 66.70 -37.34 18.93
C ARG A 611 66.31 -38.67 19.58
N ALA A 612 65.11 -38.78 20.14
CA ALA A 612 64.58 -40.03 20.70
C ALA A 612 64.37 -41.09 19.60
N SER A 613 63.81 -40.71 18.46
CA SER A 613 63.60 -41.61 17.31
C SER A 613 64.92 -42.09 16.70
N ARG A 614 65.96 -41.24 16.62
CA ARG A 614 67.31 -41.65 16.17
C ARG A 614 68.03 -42.57 17.16
N ARG A 615 67.77 -42.48 18.48
CA ARG A 615 68.31 -43.41 19.49
C ARG A 615 67.66 -44.79 19.37
N LEU A 616 66.33 -44.86 19.27
CA LEU A 616 65.60 -46.11 19.04
C LEU A 616 66.02 -46.83 17.74
N LYS A 617 66.24 -46.09 16.65
CA LYS A 617 66.72 -46.68 15.38
C LYS A 617 68.16 -47.22 15.44
N ARG A 618 69.01 -46.69 16.33
CA ARG A 618 70.37 -47.21 16.55
C ARG A 618 70.35 -48.47 17.42
N GLU A 619 69.48 -48.55 18.42
CA GLU A 619 69.34 -49.75 19.26
C GLU A 619 68.72 -50.93 18.50
N MET A 620 67.79 -50.69 17.56
CA MET A 620 67.24 -51.76 16.72
C MET A 620 68.17 -52.24 15.59
N LYS A 621 69.23 -51.49 15.25
CA LYS A 621 70.23 -51.92 14.24
C LYS A 621 71.38 -52.74 14.86
N ASN A 622 71.49 -52.73 16.19
CA ASN A 622 72.48 -53.49 16.97
C ASN A 622 71.84 -54.71 17.67
N ARG A 623 70.66 -55.15 17.24
CA ARG A 623 70.02 -56.39 17.69
C ARG A 623 70.00 -57.42 16.57
#